data_AF-A0A1V0M1C9-F1
#
_entry.id   AF-A0A1V0M1C9-F1
#
_cell.length_a   1.000
_cell.length_b   1.000
_cell.length_c   1.000
_cell.angle_alpha   90.00
_cell.angle_beta   90.00
_cell.angle_gamma   90.00
#
_symmetry.space_group_name_H-M   'P 1'
#
loop_
_entity.id
_entity.type
_entity.pdbx_description
1 polymer ?
#
loop_
_entity_poly.entity_id
_entity_poly.type
_entity_poly.pdbx_seq_one_letter_code
_entity_poly.pdbx_strand_id
1 'polypeptide(L)'
;MSPGWRMDDHGKEALIFGSSQCPDANGNTTSEGGCVLIENHSETVAVIVVDATKQFRRQETWTIEHKKDRTIVMRPDNSYVMPWVK
;
A
#
# COMPACT_ATOMS: atom_id res chain seq x y z
N MET A 1 -4.28 14.21 -7.00
CA MET A 1 -4.01 12.89 -6.39
C MET A 1 -4.22 11.84 -7.46
N SER A 2 -3.12 11.36 -8.06
CA SER A 2 -3.11 10.12 -8.84
C SER A 2 -3.74 9.00 -7.99
N PRO A 3 -4.52 8.08 -8.58
CA PRO A 3 -5.25 7.11 -7.78
C PRO A 3 -4.26 6.26 -7.00
N GLY A 4 -4.50 6.12 -5.68
CA GLY A 4 -3.82 5.14 -4.85
C GLY A 4 -3.92 3.75 -5.48
N TRP A 5 -2.99 2.87 -5.15
CA TRP A 5 -3.02 1.50 -5.68
C TRP A 5 -4.27 0.79 -5.17
N ARG A 6 -4.89 -0.04 -6.02
CA ARG A 6 -6.18 -0.69 -5.74
C ARG A 6 -5.94 -2.10 -5.21
N MET A 7 -6.51 -2.41 -4.07
CA MET A 7 -6.50 -3.75 -3.51
C MET A 7 -7.88 -4.37 -3.42
N ASP A 8 -7.89 -5.70 -3.31
CA ASP A 8 -9.03 -6.44 -2.81
C ASP A 8 -9.08 -6.40 -1.28
N ASP A 9 -10.13 -5.81 -0.73
CA ASP A 9 -10.46 -5.74 0.69
C ASP A 9 -11.68 -6.62 0.97
N HIS A 10 -11.44 -7.94 1.07
CA HIS A 10 -12.47 -8.95 1.35
C HIS A 10 -13.60 -8.97 0.31
N GLY A 11 -13.25 -8.96 -0.98
CA GLY A 11 -14.17 -8.97 -2.11
C GLY A 11 -14.66 -7.59 -2.54
N LYS A 12 -14.02 -6.52 -2.08
CA LYS A 12 -14.38 -5.12 -2.37
C LYS A 12 -13.15 -4.32 -2.76
N GLU A 13 -13.32 -3.39 -3.71
CA GLU A 13 -12.25 -2.47 -4.09
C GLU A 13 -11.92 -1.52 -2.92
N ALA A 14 -10.63 -1.34 -2.65
CA ALA A 14 -10.12 -0.30 -1.75
C ALA A 14 -8.88 0.38 -2.35
N LEU A 15 -8.68 1.65 -2.00
CA LEU A 15 -7.53 2.45 -2.39
C LEU A 15 -6.51 2.51 -1.24
N ILE A 16 -5.24 2.40 -1.58
CA ILE A 16 -4.14 2.47 -0.64
C ILE A 16 -3.30 3.71 -0.90
N PHE A 17 -3.00 4.43 0.17
CA PHE A 17 -2.12 5.59 0.17
C PHE A 17 -1.04 5.40 1.24
N GLY A 18 0.21 5.74 0.91
CA GLY A 18 1.27 5.89 1.89
C GLY A 18 1.56 7.36 2.21
N SER A 19 2.50 7.59 3.11
CA SER A 19 2.98 8.92 3.48
C SER A 19 4.27 9.31 2.78
N SER A 20 4.88 8.39 2.02
CA SER A 20 6.17 8.63 1.37
C SER A 20 6.02 9.54 0.16
N GLN A 21 7.11 10.27 -0.12
CA GLN A 21 7.31 10.97 -1.37
C GLN A 21 7.51 9.96 -2.50
N CYS A 22 6.70 10.08 -3.55
CA CYS A 22 6.76 9.21 -4.70
C CYS A 22 8.03 9.48 -5.52
N PRO A 23 8.77 8.44 -5.93
CA PRO A 23 9.82 8.61 -6.93
C PRO A 23 9.20 9.00 -8.28
N ASP A 24 9.87 9.88 -9.04
CA ASP A 24 9.57 10.14 -10.44
C ASP A 24 10.02 8.99 -11.34
N ALA A 25 9.79 9.12 -12.65
CA ALA A 25 10.24 8.15 -13.66
C ALA A 25 11.77 7.94 -13.68
N ASN A 26 12.55 8.84 -13.10
CA ASN A 26 14.01 8.76 -13.01
C ASN A 26 14.49 8.26 -11.63
N GLY A 27 13.57 7.94 -10.72
CA GLY A 27 13.88 7.50 -9.35
C GLY A 27 14.16 8.63 -8.37
N ASN A 28 14.01 9.90 -8.75
CA ASN A 28 14.16 11.03 -7.82
C ASN A 28 12.89 11.20 -6.99
N THR A 29 13.02 11.48 -5.70
CA THR A 29 11.87 11.81 -4.86
C THR A 29 11.20 13.11 -5.34
N THR A 30 9.91 13.03 -5.63
CA THR A 30 9.07 14.19 -5.96
C THR A 30 8.37 14.73 -4.73
N SER A 31 7.82 15.94 -4.83
CA SER A 31 6.92 16.48 -3.82
C SER A 31 5.55 15.80 -3.79
N GLU A 32 5.23 14.91 -4.74
CA GLU A 32 3.98 14.16 -4.75
C GLU A 32 4.02 13.10 -3.65
N GLY A 33 3.31 13.35 -2.55
CA GLY A 33 3.09 12.38 -1.49
C GLY A 33 1.96 11.40 -1.85
N GLY A 34 1.99 10.20 -1.26
CA GLY A 34 0.92 9.22 -1.40
C GLY A 34 1.38 7.81 -1.73
N CYS A 35 2.68 7.61 -1.99
CA CYS A 35 3.24 6.31 -2.29
C CYS A 35 3.49 5.49 -1.02
N VAL A 36 3.34 4.18 -1.15
CA VAL A 36 3.82 3.20 -0.18
C VAL A 36 5.17 2.72 -0.67
N LEU A 37 6.25 3.11 0.02
CA LEU A 37 7.58 2.59 -0.24
C LEU A 37 7.91 1.53 0.80
N ILE A 38 8.35 0.36 0.33
CA ILE A 38 8.81 -0.73 1.18
C ILE A 38 10.32 -0.85 0.96
N GLU A 39 11.12 -0.52 1.96
CA GLU A 39 12.57 -0.64 1.88
C GLU A 39 13.00 -2.09 2.12
N ASN A 40 14.20 -2.44 1.66
CA ASN A 40 14.72 -3.82 1.65
C ASN A 40 14.86 -4.45 3.06
N HIS A 41 14.82 -3.63 4.11
CA HIS A 41 14.92 -4.06 5.51
C HIS A 41 13.71 -3.63 6.34
N SER A 42 12.66 -3.08 5.72
CA SER A 42 11.44 -2.73 6.44
C SER A 42 10.74 -4.00 6.89
N GLU A 43 10.45 -4.12 8.19
CA GLU A 43 9.62 -5.20 8.74
C GLU A 43 8.13 -4.84 8.75
N THR A 44 7.82 -3.54 8.70
CA THR A 44 6.45 -3.02 8.66
C THR A 44 6.33 -1.81 7.76
N VAL A 45 5.10 -1.52 7.31
CA VAL A 45 4.78 -0.29 6.58
C VAL A 45 3.43 0.26 7.03
N ALA A 46 3.36 1.57 7.28
CA ALA A 46 2.11 2.24 7.62
C ALA A 46 1.43 2.74 6.35
N VAL A 47 0.13 2.46 6.23
CA VAL A 47 -0.68 2.86 5.09
C VAL A 47 -2.03 3.39 5.54
N ILE A 48 -2.68 4.09 4.62
CA ILE A 48 -4.06 4.54 4.72
C ILE A 48 -4.87 3.74 3.71
N VAL A 49 -5.85 3.01 4.21
CA VAL A 49 -6.84 2.31 3.38
C VAL A 49 -8.11 3.15 3.32
N VAL A 50 -8.59 3.37 2.11
CA VAL A 50 -9.84 4.08 1.82
C VAL A 50 -10.77 3.13 1.06
N ASP A 51 -11.98 2.94 1.54
CA ASP A 51 -12.96 2.09 0.88
C ASP A 51 -13.41 2.63 -0.50
N ALA A 52 -14.07 1.81 -1.31
CA ALA A 52 -14.59 2.21 -2.62
C ALA A 52 -15.50 3.45 -2.57
N THR A 53 -16.23 3.65 -1.47
CA THR A 53 -17.13 4.81 -1.30
C THR A 53 -16.40 6.10 -0.93
N LYS A 54 -15.12 6.00 -0.54
CA LYS A 54 -14.28 7.08 0.01
C LYS A 54 -14.83 7.70 1.30
N GLN A 55 -15.80 7.05 1.94
CA GLN A 55 -16.38 7.52 3.19
C GLN A 55 -15.64 6.95 4.41
N PHE A 56 -15.02 5.78 4.25
CA PHE A 56 -14.30 5.13 5.33
C PHE A 56 -12.79 5.14 5.05
N ARG A 57 -12.05 5.76 5.97
CA ARG A 57 -10.59 5.83 5.94
C ARG A 57 -10.07 5.24 7.25
N ARG A 58 -9.13 4.31 7.14
CA ARG A 58 -8.44 3.70 8.28
C ARG A 58 -6.94 3.65 8.05
N GLN A 59 -6.19 3.76 9.13
CA GLN A 59 -4.76 3.52 9.10
C GLN A 59 -4.50 2.05 9.43
N GLU A 60 -3.65 1.40 8.64
CA GLU A 60 -3.19 0.04 8.90
C GLU A 60 -1.66 0.04 9.00
N THR A 61 -1.12 -0.82 9.85
CA THR A 61 0.31 -1.16 9.87
C THR A 61 0.44 -2.57 9.33
N TRP A 62 1.07 -2.73 8.18
CA TRP A 62 1.27 -4.01 7.52
C TRP A 62 2.62 -4.61 7.90
N THR A 63 2.68 -5.93 7.95
CA THR A 63 3.92 -6.68 8.14
C THR A 63 4.51 -7.03 6.79
N ILE A 64 5.82 -6.88 6.68
CA ILE A 64 6.59 -7.16 5.47
C ILE A 64 7.44 -8.39 5.70
N GLU A 65 7.28 -9.39 4.85
CA GLU A 65 8.18 -10.53 4.77
C GLU A 65 9.02 -10.45 3.50
N HIS A 66 10.32 -10.26 3.67
CA HIS A 66 11.28 -10.33 2.57
C HIS A 66 11.70 -11.77 2.33
N LYS A 67 11.34 -12.33 1.18
CA LYS A 67 11.85 -13.61 0.70
C LYS A 67 12.84 -13.36 -0.43
N LYS A 68 13.68 -14.36 -0.73
CA LYS A 68 14.77 -14.24 -1.71
C LYS A 68 14.30 -13.75 -3.10
N ASP A 69 13.08 -14.10 -3.49
CA ASP A 69 12.50 -13.84 -4.82
C ASP A 69 11.30 -12.88 -4.79
N ARG A 70 10.79 -12.51 -3.62
CA ARG A 70 9.55 -11.74 -3.49
C ARG A 70 9.42 -11.04 -2.14
N THR A 71 8.66 -9.97 -2.12
CA THR A 71 8.18 -9.34 -0.89
C THR A 71 6.71 -9.71 -0.68
N ILE A 72 6.37 -10.21 0.50
CA ILE A 72 4.99 -10.50 0.90
C ILE A 72 4.55 -9.42 1.88
N VAL A 73 3.33 -8.93 1.69
CA VAL A 73 2.74 -7.89 2.52
C VAL A 73 1.49 -8.46 3.19
N MET A 74 1.52 -8.52 4.52
CA MET A 74 0.43 -9.06 5.34
C MET A 74 -0.26 -7.95 6.12
N ARG A 75 -1.58 -8.00 6.15
CA ARG A 75 -2.46 -7.04 6.80
C ARG A 75 -2.69 -7.42 8.28
N PRO A 76 -3.22 -6.52 9.12
CA PRO A 76 -3.43 -6.79 10.55
C PRO A 76 -4.44 -7.90 10.83
N ASP A 77 -5.29 -8.22 9.87
CA ASP A 77 -6.28 -9.31 9.94
C ASP A 77 -5.71 -10.67 9.47
N ASN A 78 -4.40 -10.76 9.26
CA ASN A 78 -3.67 -11.92 8.71
C ASN A 78 -4.02 -12.27 7.26
N SER A 79 -4.74 -11.40 6.54
CA SER A 79 -4.88 -11.52 5.09
C SER A 79 -3.66 -10.94 4.37
N TYR A 80 -3.44 -11.35 3.11
CA TYR A 80 -2.39 -10.79 2.27
C TYR A 80 -2.93 -9.64 1.43
N VAL A 81 -2.09 -8.63 1.18
CA VAL A 81 -2.42 -7.57 0.24
C VAL A 81 -2.44 -8.13 -1.18
N MET A 82 -3.60 -8.08 -1.82
CA MET A 82 -3.81 -8.59 -3.18
C MET A 82 -4.28 -7.46 -4.10
N PRO A 83 -3.85 -7.43 -5.37
CA PRO A 83 -4.35 -6.47 -6.34
C PRO A 83 -5.85 -6.64 -6.55
N TRP A 84 -6.56 -5.53 -6.72
CA TRP A 84 -7.94 -5.60 -7.21
C TRP A 84 -7.94 -6.10 -8.66
N VAL A 85 -8.48 -7.31 -8.89
CA VAL A 85 -8.67 -7.89 -10.22
C VAL A 85 -10.14 -7.72 -10.60
N LYS A 86 -10.40 -7.00 -11.70
CA LYS A 86 -11.75 -6.84 -12.26
C LYS A 86 -12.17 -8.05 -13.10
#